data_AF-A0A9W8DFK0-F1
#
_entry.id   AF-A0A9W8DFK0-F1
#
_cell.length_a   1.000
_cell.length_b   1.000
_cell.length_c   1.000
_cell.angle_alpha   90.00
_cell.angle_beta   90.00
_cell.angle_gamma   90.00
#
_symmetry.space_group_name_H-M   'P 1'
#
loop_
_entity.id
_entity.type
_entity.pdbx_description
1 polymer ?
#
loop_
_entity_poly.entity_id
_entity_poly.type
_entity_poly.pdbx_seq_one_letter_code
_entity_poly.pdbx_strand_id
1 'polypeptide(L)'
;MKFFVSVILCLAVLASVSSAYKIYKATSVNCRSGPGTSYKSVKSYTTKDNIKLTCQTSGQNIKGNTLWGKTTDGCYIADYYLHTGSNGYVVKKCGGSKPPSGGGSGGKIPGPMTNDYPYRGKCGGVDPWNYYKCQCTSFVAWRINKRLGVKFHNHYKGPNWGNANTWDNAAKQTGVPVNSKPVPGC
;
A
#
# COMPACT_ATOMS: atom_id res chain seq x y z
N MET A 1 -11.52 -48.78 -35.54
CA MET A 1 -11.76 -47.35 -35.25
C MET A 1 -10.74 -46.93 -34.19
N LYS A 2 -9.74 -46.13 -34.55
CA LYS A 2 -8.64 -45.70 -33.66
C LYS A 2 -8.90 -44.24 -33.28
N PHE A 3 -9.36 -44.00 -32.05
CA PHE A 3 -9.59 -42.66 -31.54
C PHE A 3 -8.26 -42.05 -31.09
N PHE A 4 -7.77 -41.07 -31.86
CA PHE A 4 -6.69 -40.19 -31.43
C PHE A 4 -7.27 -39.11 -30.50
N VAL A 5 -6.90 -39.17 -29.22
CA VAL A 5 -7.19 -38.09 -28.25
C VAL A 5 -6.07 -37.06 -28.35
N SER A 6 -6.33 -35.95 -29.02
CA SER A 6 -5.41 -34.79 -29.05
C SER A 6 -5.49 -34.03 -27.73
N VAL A 7 -4.41 -34.05 -26.96
CA VAL A 7 -4.24 -33.24 -25.75
C VAL A 7 -3.88 -31.81 -26.16
N ILE A 8 -4.83 -30.88 -26.05
CA ILE A 8 -4.60 -29.44 -26.24
C ILE A 8 -3.92 -28.90 -24.96
N LEU A 9 -2.61 -28.70 -25.02
CA LEU A 9 -1.86 -27.97 -23.99
C LEU A 9 -2.17 -26.48 -24.10
N CYS A 10 -3.17 -26.02 -23.34
CA CYS A 10 -3.52 -24.61 -23.25
C CYS A 10 -2.46 -23.88 -22.39
N LEU A 11 -1.47 -23.22 -23.03
CA LEU A 11 -0.57 -22.29 -22.35
C LEU A 11 -1.40 -21.11 -21.85
N ALA A 12 -1.71 -21.07 -20.56
CA ALA A 12 -2.31 -19.91 -19.92
C ALA A 12 -1.29 -18.76 -19.92
N VAL A 13 -1.41 -17.83 -20.88
CA VAL A 13 -0.63 -16.60 -20.89
C VAL A 13 -1.09 -15.75 -19.71
N LEU A 14 -0.27 -15.64 -18.66
CA LEU A 14 -0.48 -14.72 -17.55
C LEU A 14 -0.27 -13.28 -18.04
N ALA A 15 -1.29 -12.70 -18.66
CA ALA A 15 -1.32 -11.27 -18.96
C ALA A 15 -1.30 -10.51 -17.64
N SER A 16 -0.20 -9.80 -17.38
CA SER A 16 -0.11 -8.89 -16.23
C SER A 16 -1.10 -7.76 -16.44
N VAL A 17 -2.20 -7.75 -15.68
CA VAL A 17 -3.19 -6.66 -15.70
C VAL A 17 -2.50 -5.40 -15.19
N SER A 18 -1.97 -4.60 -16.12
CA SER A 18 -1.40 -3.30 -15.79
C SER A 18 -2.55 -2.35 -15.50
N SER A 19 -2.77 -2.04 -14.23
CA SER A 19 -3.70 -0.99 -13.83
C SER A 19 -3.30 0.33 -14.51
N ALA A 20 -4.27 0.95 -15.18
CA ALA A 20 -4.14 2.28 -15.73
C ALA A 20 -4.82 3.27 -14.78
N TYR A 21 -4.17 4.40 -14.54
CA TYR A 21 -4.61 5.44 -13.62
C TYR A 21 -5.03 6.69 -14.39
N LYS A 22 -6.06 7.38 -13.89
CA LYS A 22 -6.58 8.63 -14.45
C LYS A 22 -6.07 9.85 -13.68
N ILE A 23 -6.00 11.00 -14.34
CA ILE A 23 -5.83 12.28 -13.65
C ILE A 23 -7.19 12.70 -13.06
N TYR A 24 -7.20 13.16 -11.80
CA TYR A 24 -8.45 13.55 -11.13
C TYR A 24 -8.41 14.87 -10.33
N LYS A 25 -7.22 15.42 -10.07
CA LYS A 25 -7.03 16.69 -9.31
C LYS A 25 -6.46 17.84 -10.15
N ALA A 26 -6.47 17.68 -11.47
CA ALA A 26 -6.07 18.69 -12.43
C ALA A 26 -6.70 18.37 -13.79
N THR A 27 -6.75 19.34 -14.70
CA THR A 27 -7.15 19.13 -16.10
C THR A 27 -5.98 18.62 -16.93
N SER A 28 -4.76 19.05 -16.60
CA SER A 28 -3.51 18.56 -17.16
C SER A 28 -2.37 18.55 -16.15
N VAL A 29 -1.40 17.65 -16.33
CA VAL A 29 -0.23 17.50 -15.45
C VAL A 29 1.01 17.19 -16.26
N ASN A 30 2.10 17.88 -15.92
CA ASN A 30 3.41 17.64 -16.51
C ASN A 30 4.05 16.37 -15.94
N CYS A 31 4.42 15.46 -16.83
CA CYS A 31 5.30 14.33 -16.56
C CYS A 31 6.76 14.77 -16.74
N ARG A 32 7.56 14.57 -15.70
CA ARG A 32 8.87 15.20 -15.50
C ARG A 32 10.01 14.19 -15.68
N SER A 33 11.22 14.62 -15.99
CA SER A 33 12.37 13.72 -16.13
C SER A 33 12.84 13.10 -14.80
N GLY A 34 12.39 13.63 -13.66
CA GLY A 34 12.65 13.10 -12.32
C GLY A 34 11.53 13.46 -11.34
N PRO A 35 11.58 12.94 -10.11
CA PRO A 35 10.48 13.02 -9.14
C PRO A 35 10.44 14.38 -8.41
N GLY A 36 10.27 15.46 -9.17
CA GLY A 36 10.17 16.84 -8.68
C GLY A 36 9.75 17.83 -9.75
N THR A 37 9.25 18.99 -9.34
CA THR A 37 8.75 20.03 -10.28
C THR A 37 9.87 20.83 -10.93
N SER A 38 11.08 20.81 -10.38
CA SER A 38 12.28 21.42 -10.96
C SER A 38 12.85 20.65 -12.15
N TYR A 39 12.48 19.37 -12.30
CA TYR A 39 12.91 18.55 -13.44
C TYR A 39 12.22 18.99 -14.74
N LYS A 40 12.89 18.75 -15.87
CA LYS A 40 12.40 19.09 -17.20
C LYS A 40 11.04 18.41 -17.46
N SER A 41 10.09 19.14 -18.03
CA SER A 41 8.85 18.54 -18.53
C SER A 41 9.16 17.72 -19.78
N VAL A 42 8.83 16.43 -19.75
CA VAL A 42 9.05 15.49 -20.86
C VAL A 42 7.77 15.33 -21.68
N LYS A 43 6.61 15.32 -21.01
CA LYS A 43 5.29 15.12 -21.61
C LYS A 43 4.22 15.73 -20.70
N SER A 44 3.03 15.97 -21.22
CA SER A 44 1.86 16.34 -20.41
C SER A 44 0.74 15.33 -20.62
N TYR A 45 0.05 14.98 -19.53
CA TYR A 45 -1.15 14.16 -19.54
C TYR A 45 -2.38 14.99 -19.16
N THR A 46 -3.53 14.51 -19.58
CA THR A 46 -4.87 15.07 -19.32
C THR A 46 -5.75 14.04 -18.62
N THR A 47 -6.95 14.45 -18.21
CA THR A 47 -7.96 13.54 -17.63
C THR A 47 -8.40 12.40 -18.55
N LYS A 48 -8.20 12.53 -19.88
CA LYS A 48 -8.55 11.50 -20.86
C LYS A 48 -7.52 10.37 -20.92
N ASP A 49 -6.27 10.63 -20.51
CA ASP A 49 -5.18 9.67 -20.65
C ASP A 49 -5.29 8.50 -19.66
N ASN A 50 -4.78 7.34 -20.10
CA ASN A 50 -4.65 6.13 -19.27
C ASN A 50 -3.17 5.94 -18.92
N ILE A 51 -2.79 6.30 -17.69
CA ILE A 51 -1.39 6.36 -17.28
C ILE A 51 -1.02 5.04 -16.62
N LYS A 52 -0.07 4.31 -17.21
CA LYS A 52 0.49 3.09 -16.61
C LYS A 52 1.79 3.41 -15.89
N LEU A 53 1.95 2.87 -14.68
CA LEU A 53 3.15 3.06 -13.87
C LEU A 53 4.06 1.82 -13.96
N THR A 54 5.36 2.04 -14.13
CA THR A 54 6.40 1.00 -14.14
C THR A 54 7.01 0.80 -12.75
N CYS A 55 7.14 1.89 -11.99
CA CYS A 55 7.58 1.89 -10.60
C CYS A 55 7.18 3.21 -9.93
N GLN A 56 7.30 3.29 -8.61
CA GLN A 56 7.11 4.51 -7.84
C GLN A 56 8.36 4.81 -7.01
N THR A 57 8.54 6.08 -6.64
CA THR A 57 9.63 6.54 -5.79
C THR A 57 9.15 7.69 -4.92
N SER A 58 9.89 7.98 -3.86
CA SER A 58 9.75 9.24 -3.14
C SER A 58 10.42 10.37 -3.91
N GLY A 59 9.88 11.57 -3.75
CA GLY A 59 10.35 12.80 -4.39
C GLY A 59 9.82 14.05 -3.69
N GLN A 60 9.78 15.16 -4.43
CA GLN A 60 9.28 16.43 -3.90
C GLN A 60 7.86 16.29 -3.35
N ASN A 61 7.61 16.90 -2.19
CA ASN A 61 6.29 16.95 -1.59
C ASN A 61 5.35 17.84 -2.41
N ILE A 62 4.28 17.25 -2.95
CA ILE A 62 3.19 17.96 -3.61
C ILE A 62 1.96 17.85 -2.71
N LYS A 63 1.63 18.94 -2.03
CA LYS A 63 0.41 19.08 -1.19
C LYS A 63 0.23 17.92 -0.20
N GLY A 64 1.31 17.53 0.47
CA GLY A 64 1.34 16.45 1.47
C GLY A 64 1.66 15.06 0.92
N ASN A 65 1.81 14.88 -0.40
CA ASN A 65 2.14 13.60 -1.02
C ASN A 65 3.55 13.64 -1.62
N THR A 66 4.42 12.72 -1.19
CA THR A 66 5.81 12.61 -1.66
C THR A 66 6.03 11.49 -2.68
N LEU A 67 4.98 10.77 -3.08
CA LEU A 67 5.08 9.68 -4.05
C LEU A 67 5.04 10.22 -5.49
N TRP A 68 5.89 9.62 -6.31
CA TRP A 68 6.01 9.88 -7.73
C TRP A 68 6.02 8.56 -8.49
N GLY A 69 5.14 8.43 -9.49
CA GLY A 69 5.06 7.26 -10.36
C GLY A 69 5.87 7.48 -11.63
N LYS A 70 6.81 6.57 -11.93
CA LYS A 70 7.44 6.49 -13.24
C LYS A 70 6.46 5.85 -14.21
N THR A 71 6.11 6.54 -15.28
CA THR A 71 5.18 6.05 -16.29
C THR A 71 5.87 5.12 -17.30
N THR A 72 5.10 4.47 -18.16
CA THR A 72 5.65 3.72 -19.31
C THR A 72 6.32 4.63 -20.35
N ASP A 73 6.00 5.93 -20.35
CA ASP A 73 6.69 6.94 -21.18
C ASP A 73 8.05 7.37 -20.57
N GLY A 74 8.51 6.71 -19.50
CA GLY A 74 9.84 6.92 -18.92
C GLY A 74 10.00 8.16 -18.05
N CYS A 75 8.94 8.95 -17.87
CA CYS A 75 8.91 10.16 -17.06
C CYS A 75 8.16 9.94 -15.73
N TYR A 76 8.20 10.90 -14.82
CA TYR A 76 7.67 10.84 -13.47
C TYR A 76 6.49 11.80 -13.30
N ILE A 77 5.41 11.31 -12.70
CA ILE A 77 4.23 12.12 -12.37
C ILE A 77 3.98 12.04 -10.87
N ALA A 78 3.63 13.17 -10.25
CA ALA A 78 3.29 13.19 -8.84
C ALA A 78 2.00 12.41 -8.58
N ASP A 79 2.05 11.49 -7.63
CA ASP A 79 0.95 10.59 -7.29
C ASP A 79 -0.28 11.36 -6.80
N TYR A 80 -0.08 12.55 -6.22
CA TYR A 80 -1.15 13.49 -5.85
C TYR A 80 -2.19 13.69 -6.95
N TYR A 81 -1.79 13.69 -8.23
CA TYR A 81 -2.71 13.92 -9.34
C TYR A 81 -3.32 12.66 -9.95
N LEU A 82 -2.79 11.48 -9.61
CA LEU A 82 -3.28 10.21 -10.11
C LEU A 82 -4.37 9.65 -9.20
N HIS A 83 -5.42 9.12 -9.82
CA HIS A 83 -6.43 8.34 -9.11
C HIS A 83 -5.91 6.91 -8.90
N THR A 84 -4.92 6.76 -8.02
CA THR A 84 -4.34 5.46 -7.63
C THR A 84 -5.17 4.75 -6.56
N GLY A 85 -6.07 5.47 -5.88
CA GLY A 85 -6.86 4.96 -4.77
C GLY A 85 -6.05 4.61 -3.52
N SER A 86 -4.79 5.09 -3.41
CA SER A 86 -3.84 4.75 -2.35
C SER A 86 -2.91 5.93 -2.02
N ASN A 87 -2.57 6.12 -0.74
CA ASN A 87 -1.48 7.03 -0.31
C ASN A 87 -0.11 6.32 -0.22
N GLY A 88 -0.03 5.08 -0.68
CA GLY A 88 1.16 4.21 -0.67
C GLY A 88 1.51 3.69 -2.06
N TYR A 89 2.64 3.01 -2.16
CA TYR A 89 3.10 2.39 -3.40
C TYR A 89 2.05 1.40 -3.95
N VAL A 90 1.55 1.65 -5.16
CA VAL A 90 0.67 0.78 -5.93
C VAL A 90 1.44 -0.08 -6.95
N VAL A 91 2.70 0.28 -7.21
CA VAL A 91 3.65 -0.49 -8.01
C VAL A 91 4.99 -0.61 -7.28
N LYS A 92 5.91 -1.44 -7.78
CA LYS A 92 7.25 -1.64 -7.21
C LYS A 92 8.02 -0.31 -7.05
N LYS A 93 9.01 -0.27 -6.16
CA LYS A 93 9.91 0.90 -6.03
C LYS A 93 10.86 1.03 -7.24
N CYS A 94 11.20 2.26 -7.63
CA CYS A 94 12.20 2.51 -8.65
C CYS A 94 13.61 2.24 -8.09
N GLY A 95 14.48 1.58 -8.88
CA GLY A 95 15.91 1.42 -8.56
C GLY A 95 16.33 0.14 -7.84
N GLY A 96 15.46 -0.84 -7.61
CA GLY A 96 15.91 -2.15 -7.07
C GLY A 96 14.81 -3.18 -6.86
N SER A 97 15.00 -4.34 -7.49
CA SER A 97 14.33 -5.65 -7.34
C SER A 97 12.90 -5.80 -7.87
N LYS A 98 12.75 -6.81 -8.74
CA LYS A 98 11.50 -7.54 -9.05
C LYS A 98 10.67 -7.68 -7.75
N PRO A 99 9.33 -7.47 -7.75
CA PRO A 99 8.51 -7.97 -6.64
C PRO A 99 8.90 -9.44 -6.45
N PRO A 100 9.04 -9.99 -5.23
CA PRO A 100 9.37 -11.39 -5.10
C PRO A 100 8.31 -12.18 -5.87
N SER A 101 8.72 -12.79 -6.98
CA SER A 101 8.10 -14.01 -7.46
C SER A 101 8.20 -14.96 -6.28
N GLY A 102 7.05 -15.48 -5.84
CA GLY A 102 6.88 -16.07 -4.52
C GLY A 102 8.04 -16.97 -4.06
N GLY A 103 8.41 -16.80 -2.79
CA GLY A 103 9.36 -17.67 -2.11
C GLY A 103 9.89 -17.05 -0.82
N GLY A 104 9.21 -17.31 0.31
CA GLY A 104 9.84 -17.27 1.64
C GLY A 104 9.33 -16.22 2.65
N SER A 105 8.38 -16.65 3.49
CA SER A 105 8.14 -16.26 4.89
C SER A 105 7.81 -14.79 5.27
N GLY A 106 6.51 -14.53 5.52
CA GLY A 106 6.14 -13.99 6.84
C GLY A 106 5.80 -12.50 7.02
N GLY A 107 5.13 -11.82 6.08
CA GLY A 107 4.54 -10.51 6.40
C GLY A 107 3.66 -9.96 5.28
N LYS A 108 2.33 -9.91 5.47
CA LYS A 108 1.43 -9.32 4.47
C LYS A 108 1.71 -7.83 4.39
N ILE A 109 1.96 -7.30 3.20
CA ILE A 109 1.98 -5.85 2.98
C ILE A 109 0.63 -5.32 3.43
N PRO A 110 0.56 -4.41 4.42
CA PRO A 110 -0.70 -3.83 4.83
C PRO A 110 -1.25 -3.06 3.63
N GLY A 111 -2.43 -3.45 3.13
CA GLY A 111 -3.03 -2.91 1.92
C GLY A 111 -3.22 -1.37 1.87
N PRO A 112 -3.96 -0.84 0.89
CA PRO A 112 -3.97 0.60 0.53
C PRO A 112 -4.44 1.50 1.68
N MET A 113 -3.76 2.60 2.03
CA MET A 113 -4.16 3.50 3.13
C MET A 113 -5.49 4.23 2.84
N THR A 114 -6.60 3.73 3.37
CA THR A 114 -7.98 4.21 3.14
C THR A 114 -8.64 4.71 4.43
N ASN A 115 -9.70 5.49 4.35
CA ASN A 115 -10.47 5.93 5.53
C ASN A 115 -11.66 5.00 5.79
N ASP A 116 -11.35 3.71 5.99
CA ASP A 116 -12.28 2.57 6.06
C ASP A 116 -12.46 2.03 7.49
N TYR A 117 -12.02 2.78 8.50
CA TYR A 117 -12.17 2.36 9.89
C TYR A 117 -13.66 2.30 10.27
N PRO A 118 -14.20 1.12 10.65
CA PRO A 118 -15.64 0.89 10.74
C PRO A 118 -16.32 1.60 11.93
N TYR A 119 -15.55 2.01 12.94
CA TYR A 119 -16.06 2.67 14.13
C TYR A 119 -15.88 4.18 14.13
N ARG A 120 -15.49 4.78 12.99
CA ARG A 120 -15.42 6.23 12.85
C ARG A 120 -16.80 6.85 13.14
N GLY A 121 -16.88 7.73 14.15
CA GLY A 121 -18.12 8.38 14.57
C GLY A 121 -19.12 7.47 15.31
N LYS A 122 -18.74 6.21 15.60
CA LYS A 122 -19.53 5.26 16.42
C LYS A 122 -18.80 5.01 17.74
N CYS A 123 -18.53 6.09 18.45
CA CYS A 123 -17.74 6.07 19.68
C CYS A 123 -18.57 5.55 20.85
N GLY A 124 -17.93 4.83 21.76
CA GLY A 124 -18.59 4.19 22.91
C GLY A 124 -18.57 2.67 22.82
N GLY A 125 -18.38 2.05 23.99
CA GLY A 125 -18.18 0.61 24.11
C GLY A 125 -16.83 0.12 23.58
N VAL A 126 -16.64 -1.18 23.69
CA VAL A 126 -15.41 -1.88 23.35
C VAL A 126 -15.56 -2.56 21.98
N ASP A 127 -14.49 -2.54 21.18
CA ASP A 127 -14.39 -3.22 19.90
C ASP A 127 -14.07 -4.73 20.07
N PRO A 128 -14.08 -5.53 18.98
CA PRO A 128 -13.75 -6.96 19.07
C PRO A 128 -12.32 -7.29 19.52
N TRP A 129 -11.42 -6.30 19.61
CA TRP A 129 -10.03 -6.46 20.03
C TRP A 129 -9.77 -5.98 21.46
N ASN A 130 -10.84 -5.69 22.21
CA ASN A 130 -10.82 -5.21 23.58
C ASN A 130 -10.23 -3.80 23.74
N TYR A 131 -10.43 -2.93 22.74
CA TYR A 131 -10.12 -1.50 22.80
C TYR A 131 -11.39 -0.64 22.69
N TYR A 132 -11.38 0.54 23.30
CA TYR A 132 -12.48 1.49 23.13
C TYR A 132 -12.60 1.97 21.68
N LYS A 133 -13.79 1.86 21.11
CA LYS A 133 -14.08 2.34 19.74
C LYS A 133 -13.74 3.83 19.61
N CYS A 134 -13.31 4.23 18.41
CA CYS A 134 -12.78 5.57 18.09
C CYS A 134 -11.41 5.94 18.67
N GLN A 135 -10.81 5.12 19.54
CA GLN A 135 -9.47 5.40 20.06
C GLN A 135 -8.38 4.94 19.09
N CYS A 136 -7.18 5.52 19.24
CA CYS A 136 -6.02 5.20 18.41
C CYS A 136 -5.66 3.71 18.46
N THR A 137 -5.72 3.09 19.64
CA THR A 137 -5.43 1.67 19.85
C THR A 137 -6.42 0.75 19.13
N SER A 138 -7.71 1.11 19.13
CA SER A 138 -8.74 0.40 18.37
C SER A 138 -8.49 0.44 16.87
N PHE A 139 -8.12 1.61 16.33
CA PHE A 139 -7.78 1.74 14.92
C PHE A 139 -6.60 0.85 14.51
N VAL A 140 -5.52 0.88 15.31
CA VAL A 140 -4.32 0.09 15.03
C VAL A 140 -4.60 -1.40 15.15
N ALA A 141 -5.32 -1.84 16.19
CA ALA A 141 -5.71 -3.24 16.37
C ALA A 141 -6.55 -3.75 15.19
N TRP A 142 -7.55 -2.98 14.76
CA TRP A 142 -8.33 -3.29 13.55
C TRP A 142 -7.44 -3.40 12.30
N ARG A 143 -6.50 -2.45 12.09
CA ARG A 143 -5.60 -2.45 10.94
C ARG A 143 -4.69 -3.67 10.90
N ILE A 144 -4.07 -4.01 12.04
CA ILE A 144 -3.19 -5.17 12.18
C ILE A 144 -3.95 -6.46 11.81
N ASN A 145 -5.15 -6.65 12.37
CA ASN A 145 -5.96 -7.83 12.08
C ASN A 145 -6.42 -7.87 10.62
N LYS A 146 -6.99 -6.76 10.12
CA LYS A 146 -7.58 -6.72 8.78
C LYS A 146 -6.55 -6.85 7.66
N ARG A 147 -5.34 -6.30 7.84
CA ARG A 147 -4.35 -6.16 6.75
C ARG A 147 -3.15 -7.06 6.89
N LEU A 148 -2.71 -7.32 8.12
CA LEU A 148 -1.56 -8.19 8.38
C LEU A 148 -2.00 -9.62 8.64
N GLY A 149 -3.28 -9.85 8.97
CA GLY A 149 -3.79 -11.17 9.34
C GLY A 149 -3.25 -11.66 10.68
N VAL A 150 -2.72 -10.76 11.51
CA VAL A 150 -2.25 -11.05 12.86
C VAL A 150 -3.45 -10.96 13.80
N LYS A 151 -3.69 -12.00 14.59
CA LYS A 151 -4.77 -12.06 15.59
C LYS A 151 -4.43 -11.19 16.81
N PHE A 152 -4.24 -9.89 16.59
CA PHE A 152 -3.83 -8.94 17.62
C PHE A 152 -5.05 -8.50 18.43
N HIS A 153 -4.92 -8.39 19.74
CA HIS A 153 -5.95 -7.87 20.64
C HIS A 153 -5.27 -7.36 21.91
N ASN A 154 -6.01 -6.73 22.82
CA ASN A 154 -5.45 -6.13 24.03
C ASN A 154 -4.73 -7.11 24.99
N HIS A 155 -4.83 -8.42 24.72
CA HIS A 155 -4.12 -9.49 25.44
C HIS A 155 -3.24 -10.34 24.50
N TYR A 156 -2.77 -9.75 23.41
CA TYR A 156 -2.00 -10.46 22.40
C TYR A 156 -0.75 -11.08 23.02
N LYS A 157 -0.61 -12.41 22.85
CA LYS A 157 0.43 -13.25 23.48
C LYS A 157 0.48 -13.20 25.02
N GLY A 158 -0.63 -12.86 25.68
CA GLY A 158 -0.79 -12.95 27.15
C GLY A 158 -0.97 -11.62 27.88
N PRO A 159 0.03 -10.71 27.89
CA PRO A 159 -0.01 -9.51 28.71
C PRO A 159 -1.03 -8.48 28.21
N ASN A 160 -1.46 -7.58 29.10
CA ASN A 160 -2.31 -6.45 28.73
C ASN A 160 -1.49 -5.38 27.99
N TRP A 161 -1.84 -5.09 26.74
CA TRP A 161 -1.14 -4.10 25.91
C TRP A 161 -1.54 -2.66 26.26
N GLY A 162 -2.78 -2.44 26.69
CA GLY A 162 -3.26 -1.18 27.26
C GLY A 162 -3.24 0.01 26.31
N ASN A 163 -2.92 1.18 26.86
CA ASN A 163 -2.86 2.44 26.13
C ASN A 163 -1.68 2.49 25.14
N ALA A 164 -1.74 3.33 24.13
CA ALA A 164 -0.71 3.37 23.08
C ALA A 164 0.73 3.58 23.64
N ASN A 165 0.88 4.36 24.72
CA ASN A 165 2.17 4.61 25.35
C ASN A 165 2.76 3.40 26.10
N THR A 166 2.00 2.32 26.30
CA THR A 166 2.48 1.08 26.93
C THR A 166 2.82 -0.02 25.93
N TRP A 167 2.51 0.16 24.64
CA TRP A 167 2.66 -0.88 23.62
C TRP A 167 4.10 -1.29 23.35
N ASP A 168 5.07 -0.36 23.43
CA ASP A 168 6.48 -0.70 23.26
C ASP A 168 6.98 -1.69 24.32
N ASN A 169 6.51 -1.52 25.57
CA ASN A 169 6.88 -2.43 26.67
C ASN A 169 6.20 -3.79 26.52
N ALA A 170 4.91 -3.82 26.16
CA ALA A 170 4.17 -5.06 25.89
C ALA A 170 4.73 -5.82 24.67
N ALA A 171 5.15 -5.10 23.62
CA ALA A 171 5.79 -5.66 22.45
C ALA A 171 7.12 -6.34 22.82
N LYS A 172 7.98 -5.67 23.59
CA LYS A 172 9.22 -6.25 24.10
C LYS A 172 8.96 -7.50 24.96
N GLN A 173 7.99 -7.44 25.87
CA GLN A 173 7.62 -8.58 26.74
C GLN A 173 7.15 -9.81 25.94
N THR A 174 6.54 -9.60 24.77
CA THR A 174 5.96 -10.67 23.94
C THR A 174 6.85 -11.07 22.75
N GLY A 175 8.09 -10.57 22.73
CA GLY A 175 9.08 -10.87 21.68
C GLY A 175 8.73 -10.26 20.32
N VAL A 176 7.94 -9.20 20.27
CA VAL A 176 7.71 -8.41 19.05
C VAL A 176 8.87 -7.42 18.90
N PRO A 177 9.60 -7.38 17.76
CA PRO A 177 10.72 -6.47 17.57
C PRO A 177 10.29 -5.00 17.67
N VAL A 178 11.01 -4.21 18.46
CA VAL A 178 10.85 -2.75 18.57
C VAL A 178 12.20 -2.10 18.28
N ASN A 179 12.28 -1.26 17.27
CA ASN A 179 13.48 -0.52 16.90
C ASN A 179 13.14 0.74 16.09
N SER A 180 14.16 1.54 15.76
CA SER A 180 14.01 2.80 15.03
C SER A 180 13.97 2.64 13.51
N LYS A 181 14.03 1.41 12.97
CA LYS A 181 13.95 1.16 11.52
C LYS A 181 12.47 1.07 11.12
N PRO A 182 11.94 2.03 10.34
CA PRO A 182 10.55 1.99 9.92
C PRO A 182 10.29 0.78 9.01
N VAL A 183 9.24 0.01 9.30
CA VAL A 183 8.81 -1.16 8.52
C VAL A 183 7.34 -0.99 8.13
N PRO A 184 6.97 -1.14 6.85
CA PRO A 184 5.56 -1.09 6.47
C PRO A 184 4.72 -2.12 7.24
N GLY A 185 3.79 -1.63 8.05
CA GLY A 185 2.91 -2.48 8.89
C GLY A 185 3.35 -2.62 10.35
N CYS A 186 4.43 -1.94 10.76
CA CYS A 186 4.87 -1.82 12.14
C CYS A 186 4.88 -0.36 12.57
#